data_AF-A0A5J4TLX5-F1
#
_entry.id   AF-A0A5J4TLX5-F1
#
_cell.length_a   1.000
_cell.length_b   1.000
_cell.length_c   1.000
_cell.angle_alpha   90.00
_cell.angle_beta   90.00
_cell.angle_gamma   90.00
#
_symmetry.space_group_name_H-M   'P 1'
#
loop_
_entity.id
_entity.type
_entity.pdbx_description
1 polymer ?
#
loop_
_entity_poly.entity_id
_entity_poly.type
_entity_poly.pdbx_seq_one_letter_code
_entity_poly.pdbx_strand_id
1 'polypeptide(L)'
;MLDTGQQEGFWHLHSRNQRELAAVLISQRNQQQTLIDWKTKCILLKTDNTTTEFVMLKRKAASAILHLVREIFLLLNNLDIMIYTEHLPGLENSTTDALSCLSWIGDQQINPVLLNEALRQINFQPTLDAFSHKTNKQLKRYCSPQEENKAIARNALNIPWTSELPFLHPPIGLFLKVIQKTIRDQ
;
A
#
# COMPACT_ATOMS: atom_id res chain seq x y z
N MET A 1 -9.13 18.50 -30.08
CA MET A 1 -9.02 19.36 -28.88
C MET A 1 -8.75 18.42 -27.72
N LEU A 2 -7.53 18.49 -27.17
CA LEU A 2 -7.03 17.58 -26.13
C LEU A 2 -7.85 17.77 -24.85
N ASP A 3 -8.43 16.69 -24.34
CA ASP A 3 -8.91 16.64 -22.97
C ASP A 3 -7.86 15.88 -22.14
N THR A 4 -6.98 16.66 -21.52
CA THR A 4 -6.05 16.21 -20.49
C THR A 4 -6.84 15.97 -19.20
N GLY A 5 -7.54 14.84 -19.14
CA GLY A 5 -8.13 14.34 -17.91
C GLY A 5 -7.05 13.69 -17.04
N GLN A 6 -6.41 14.48 -16.16
CA GLN A 6 -5.76 13.94 -14.96
C GLN A 6 -6.81 13.12 -14.20
N GLN A 7 -6.75 11.79 -14.34
CA GLN A 7 -7.45 10.89 -13.45
C GLN A 7 -6.49 10.48 -12.33
N GLU A 8 -6.22 11.41 -11.41
CA GLU A 8 -5.85 11.06 -10.04
C GLU A 8 -7.11 10.50 -9.34
N GLY A 9 -7.58 9.34 -9.82
CA GLY A 9 -8.62 8.59 -9.17
C GLY A 9 -8.05 7.98 -7.91
N PHE A 10 -8.56 8.37 -6.74
CA PHE A 10 -8.33 7.65 -5.50
C PHE A 10 -8.79 6.20 -5.70
N TRP A 11 -7.85 5.31 -6.04
CA TRP A 11 -8.14 3.89 -6.07
C TRP A 11 -8.43 3.46 -4.63
N HIS A 12 -9.67 3.11 -4.34
CA HIS A 12 -10.06 2.51 -3.08
C HIS A 12 -9.62 1.03 -3.07
N LEU A 13 -8.31 0.82 -2.86
CA LEU A 13 -7.67 -0.49 -2.82
C LEU A 13 -7.78 -1.04 -1.38
N HIS A 14 -8.61 -2.06 -1.19
CA HIS A 14 -8.91 -2.63 0.12
C HIS A 14 -8.20 -3.95 0.40
N SER A 15 -7.65 -4.59 -0.64
CA SER A 15 -7.01 -5.90 -0.53
C SER A 15 -5.59 -5.89 -1.11
N ARG A 16 -4.73 -6.80 -0.64
CA ARG A 16 -3.39 -7.01 -1.21
C ARG A 16 -3.45 -7.26 -2.71
N ASN A 17 -4.35 -8.14 -3.17
CA ASN A 17 -4.51 -8.44 -4.60
C ASN A 17 -4.86 -7.21 -5.46
N GLN A 18 -5.70 -6.30 -4.96
CA GLN A 18 -5.97 -5.04 -5.65
C GLN A 18 -4.72 -4.16 -5.72
N ARG A 19 -3.92 -4.12 -4.65
CA ARG A 19 -2.68 -3.32 -4.59
C ARG A 19 -1.61 -3.85 -5.53
N GLU A 20 -1.40 -5.17 -5.58
CA GLU A 20 -0.43 -5.79 -6.50
C GLU A 20 -0.80 -5.48 -7.97
N LEU A 21 -2.07 -5.65 -8.33
CA LEU A 21 -2.54 -5.34 -9.69
C LEU A 21 -2.48 -3.83 -10.00
N ALA A 22 -2.79 -2.98 -9.03
CA ALA A 22 -2.65 -1.53 -9.21
C ALA A 22 -1.18 -1.12 -9.39
N ALA A 23 -0.24 -1.77 -8.68
CA ALA A 23 1.19 -1.54 -8.86
C ALA A 23 1.65 -1.92 -10.28
N VAL A 24 1.16 -3.03 -10.84
CA VAL A 24 1.41 -3.40 -12.24
C VAL A 24 0.90 -2.32 -13.20
N LEU A 25 -0.34 -1.86 -13.02
CA LEU A 25 -0.94 -0.83 -13.88
C LEU A 25 -0.17 0.50 -13.81
N ILE A 26 0.17 0.95 -12.59
CA ILE A 26 0.90 2.20 -12.37
C ILE A 26 2.30 2.11 -12.97
N SER A 27 3.00 0.98 -12.79
CA SER A 27 4.32 0.76 -13.38
C SER A 27 4.28 0.89 -14.91
N GLN A 28 3.32 0.23 -15.56
CA GLN A 28 3.13 0.31 -17.01
C GLN A 28 2.84 1.73 -17.49
N ARG A 29 1.98 2.48 -16.78
CA ARG A 29 1.66 3.87 -17.12
C ARG A 29 2.88 4.79 -16.98
N ASN A 30 3.61 4.65 -15.87
CA ASN A 30 4.80 5.47 -15.61
C ASN A 30 5.94 5.20 -16.61
N GLN A 31 6.04 3.97 -17.11
CA GLN A 31 7.06 3.57 -18.07
C GLN A 31 6.58 3.61 -19.52
N GLN A 32 5.35 4.09 -19.78
CA GLN A 32 4.73 4.01 -21.10
C GLN A 32 5.59 4.65 -22.20
N GLN A 33 6.14 5.84 -21.96
CA GLN A 33 7.00 6.51 -22.94
C GLN A 33 8.27 5.70 -23.21
N THR A 34 8.92 5.19 -22.18
CA THR A 34 10.10 4.32 -22.30
C THR A 34 9.80 3.06 -23.10
N LEU A 35 8.66 2.41 -22.85
CA LEU A 35 8.23 1.22 -23.57
C LEU A 35 8.02 1.50 -25.07
N ILE A 36 7.48 2.68 -25.41
CA ILE A 36 7.31 3.14 -26.80
C ILE A 36 8.68 3.42 -27.43
N ASP A 37 9.54 4.19 -26.75
CA ASP A 37 10.84 4.60 -27.24
C ASP A 37 11.75 3.40 -27.51
N TRP A 38 11.67 2.38 -26.65
CA TRP A 38 12.42 1.12 -26.80
C TRP A 38 11.77 0.13 -27.75
N LYS A 39 10.60 0.45 -28.33
CA LYS A 39 9.82 -0.43 -29.21
C LYS A 39 9.60 -1.80 -28.58
N THR A 40 9.32 -1.81 -27.27
CA THR A 40 9.14 -3.04 -26.50
C THR A 40 8.01 -3.87 -27.10
N LYS A 41 8.25 -5.17 -27.32
CA LYS A 41 7.24 -6.13 -27.80
C LYS A 41 6.75 -7.08 -26.72
N CYS A 42 7.54 -7.28 -25.68
CA CYS A 42 7.16 -8.13 -24.56
C CYS A 42 7.66 -7.58 -23.24
N ILE A 43 6.88 -7.83 -22.18
CA ILE A 43 7.23 -7.54 -20.79
C ILE A 43 7.14 -8.84 -20.01
N LEU A 44 8.14 -9.10 -19.17
CA LEU A 44 8.12 -10.16 -18.18
C LEU A 44 7.73 -9.57 -16.82
N LEU A 45 6.55 -9.93 -16.32
CA LEU A 45 6.10 -9.59 -14.98
C LEU A 45 6.53 -10.69 -14.01
N LYS A 46 7.39 -10.33 -13.07
CA LYS A 46 7.79 -11.21 -11.98
C LYS A 46 6.97 -10.86 -10.73
N THR A 47 6.30 -11.83 -10.12
CA THR A 47 5.39 -11.60 -8.98
C THR A 47 5.35 -12.81 -8.05
N ASP A 48 5.30 -12.58 -6.74
CA ASP A 48 5.01 -13.61 -5.73
C ASP A 48 3.50 -13.77 -5.47
N ASN A 49 2.71 -12.77 -5.88
CA ASN A 49 1.26 -12.80 -5.74
C ASN A 49 0.63 -13.76 -6.76
N THR A 50 0.26 -14.94 -6.27
CA THR A 50 -0.38 -16.00 -7.07
C THR A 50 -1.68 -15.55 -7.74
N THR A 51 -2.42 -14.60 -7.16
CA THR A 51 -3.63 -14.04 -7.79
C THR A 51 -3.28 -13.22 -9.03
N THR A 52 -2.25 -12.38 -8.93
CA THR A 52 -1.74 -11.57 -10.05
C THR A 52 -1.25 -12.48 -11.17
N GLU A 53 -0.43 -13.48 -10.83
CA GLU A 53 0.02 -14.50 -11.78
C GLU A 53 -1.17 -15.20 -12.47
N PHE A 54 -2.12 -15.72 -11.69
CA PHE A 54 -3.30 -16.42 -12.21
C PHE A 54 -4.10 -15.55 -13.18
N VAL A 55 -4.34 -14.30 -12.79
CA VAL A 55 -5.10 -13.34 -13.58
C VAL A 55 -4.43 -13.03 -14.90
N MET A 56 -3.11 -12.85 -14.92
CA MET A 56 -2.34 -12.57 -16.14
C MET A 56 -2.33 -13.78 -17.08
N LEU A 57 -2.14 -14.99 -16.53
CA LEU A 57 -2.12 -16.23 -17.31
C LEU A 57 -3.49 -16.59 -17.88
N LYS A 58 -4.55 -16.50 -17.07
CA LYS A 58 -5.89 -16.97 -17.44
C LYS A 58 -6.76 -15.89 -18.07
N ARG A 59 -6.36 -14.61 -17.96
CA ARG A 59 -7.17 -13.44 -18.35
C ARG A 59 -8.58 -13.47 -17.73
N LYS A 60 -8.68 -14.03 -16.52
CA LYS A 60 -9.91 -14.17 -15.75
C LYS A 60 -9.69 -13.54 -14.39
N ALA A 61 -10.69 -12.81 -13.91
CA ALA A 61 -10.59 -12.04 -12.68
C ALA A 61 -11.93 -12.04 -11.94
N ALA A 62 -11.89 -12.05 -10.61
CA ALA A 62 -13.06 -11.82 -9.78
C ALA A 62 -13.56 -10.37 -9.94
N SER A 63 -14.84 -10.13 -9.68
CA SER A 63 -15.48 -8.80 -9.82
C SER A 63 -14.71 -7.69 -9.08
N ALA A 64 -14.19 -7.99 -7.89
CA ALA A 64 -13.45 -7.05 -7.04
C ALA A 64 -12.15 -6.50 -7.67
N ILE A 65 -11.55 -7.22 -8.62
CA ILE A 65 -10.28 -6.85 -9.28
C ILE A 65 -10.42 -6.69 -10.80
N LEU A 66 -11.57 -7.07 -11.38
CA LEU A 66 -11.79 -7.10 -12.83
C LEU A 66 -11.52 -5.76 -13.52
N HIS A 67 -11.84 -4.64 -12.88
CA HIS A 67 -11.60 -3.32 -13.44
C HIS A 67 -10.10 -3.03 -13.65
N LEU A 68 -9.25 -3.34 -12.67
CA LEU A 68 -7.78 -3.20 -12.80
C LEU A 68 -7.23 -4.08 -13.91
N VAL A 69 -7.71 -5.31 -13.99
CA VAL A 69 -7.28 -6.28 -15.00
C VAL A 69 -7.63 -5.80 -16.41
N ARG A 70 -8.83 -5.24 -16.59
CA ARG A 70 -9.24 -4.65 -17.87
C ARG A 70 -8.33 -3.49 -18.26
N GLU A 71 -8.06 -2.58 -17.35
CA GLU A 71 -7.16 -1.43 -17.60
C GLU A 71 -5.76 -1.88 -18.02
N ILE A 72 -5.19 -2.88 -17.33
CA ILE A 72 -3.87 -3.43 -17.66
C ILE A 72 -3.86 -3.99 -19.09
N PHE A 73 -4.83 -4.84 -19.44
CA PHE A 73 -4.87 -5.43 -20.78
C PHE A 73 -5.22 -4.43 -21.87
N LEU A 74 -6.06 -3.42 -21.59
CA LEU A 74 -6.32 -2.33 -22.53
C LEU A 74 -5.05 -1.55 -22.85
N LEU A 75 -4.25 -1.20 -21.82
CA LEU A 75 -2.99 -0.49 -22.02
C LEU A 75 -2.00 -1.32 -22.84
N LEU A 76 -1.82 -2.60 -22.50
CA LEU A 76 -0.94 -3.51 -23.23
C LEU A 76 -1.35 -3.69 -24.69
N ASN A 77 -2.65 -3.85 -24.95
CA ASN A 77 -3.17 -3.98 -26.31
C ASN A 77 -2.96 -2.69 -27.11
N ASN A 78 -3.18 -1.53 -26.51
CA ASN A 78 -2.97 -0.23 -27.17
C ASN A 78 -1.51 0.00 -27.54
N LEU A 79 -0.57 -0.58 -26.79
CA LEU A 79 0.86 -0.49 -27.03
C LEU A 79 1.40 -1.62 -27.92
N ASP A 80 0.57 -2.60 -28.30
CA ASP A 80 1.00 -3.82 -29.00
C ASP A 80 2.10 -4.57 -28.23
N ILE A 81 1.92 -4.70 -26.91
CA ILE A 81 2.86 -5.36 -25.99
C ILE A 81 2.26 -6.64 -25.43
N MET A 82 3.02 -7.73 -25.50
CA MET A 82 2.67 -9.00 -24.87
C MET A 82 3.23 -9.07 -23.44
N ILE A 83 2.44 -9.60 -22.50
CA ILE A 83 2.88 -9.81 -21.12
C ILE A 83 3.07 -11.31 -20.83
N TYR A 84 4.20 -11.64 -20.23
CA TYR A 84 4.49 -12.95 -19.65
C TYR A 84 4.59 -12.83 -18.14
N THR A 85 4.34 -13.91 -17.41
CA THR A 85 4.49 -13.94 -15.96
C THR A 85 5.43 -15.04 -15.50
N GLU A 86 6.22 -14.71 -14.49
CA GLU A 86 7.08 -15.65 -13.77
C GLU A 86 6.80 -15.53 -12.27
N HIS A 87 6.58 -16.66 -11.61
CA HIS A 87 6.39 -16.70 -10.17
C HIS A 87 7.73 -16.46 -9.46
N LEU A 88 7.77 -15.47 -8.55
CA LEU A 88 8.87 -15.30 -7.62
C LEU A 88 8.51 -15.92 -6.28
N PRO A 89 9.35 -16.81 -5.71
CA PRO A 89 9.19 -17.21 -4.32
C PRO A 89 9.24 -15.98 -3.41
N GLY A 90 8.33 -15.85 -2.45
CA GLY A 90 8.20 -14.65 -1.61
C GLY A 90 9.48 -14.19 -0.89
N LEU A 91 10.47 -15.08 -0.69
CA LEU A 91 11.78 -14.74 -0.15
C LEU A 91 12.58 -13.81 -1.09
N GLU A 92 12.46 -14.01 -2.41
CA GLU A 92 13.13 -13.22 -3.45
C GLU A 92 12.42 -11.89 -3.73
N ASN A 93 11.14 -11.77 -3.39
CA ASN A 93 10.38 -10.53 -3.50
C ASN A 93 10.47 -9.63 -2.26
N SER A 94 11.25 -10.02 -1.25
CA SER A 94 11.35 -9.35 0.05
C SER A 94 11.65 -7.84 -0.02
N THR A 95 12.40 -7.40 -1.04
CA THR A 95 12.69 -5.96 -1.23
C THR A 95 11.47 -5.19 -1.74
N THR A 96 10.77 -5.71 -2.76
CA THR A 96 9.54 -5.10 -3.29
C THR A 96 8.42 -5.13 -2.25
N ASP A 97 8.29 -6.24 -1.52
CA ASP A 97 7.34 -6.39 -0.42
C ASP A 97 7.66 -5.43 0.73
N ALA A 98 8.92 -5.23 1.08
CA ALA A 98 9.31 -4.23 2.09
C ALA A 98 8.93 -2.81 1.63
N LEU A 99 9.18 -2.47 0.36
CA LEU A 99 8.82 -1.15 -0.19
C LEU A 99 7.29 -0.95 -0.27
N SER A 100 6.53 -1.97 -0.65
CA SER A 100 5.06 -1.92 -0.67
C SER A 100 4.50 -1.78 0.75
N CYS A 101 5.05 -2.52 1.72
CA CYS A 101 4.70 -2.41 3.14
C CYS A 101 5.04 -1.04 3.73
N LEU A 102 6.16 -0.43 3.33
CA LEU A 102 6.54 0.92 3.78
C LEU A 102 5.58 2.01 3.28
N SER A 103 4.92 1.77 2.15
CA SER A 103 4.02 2.73 1.51
C SER A 103 2.63 2.78 2.14
N TRP A 104 2.18 1.71 2.81
CA TRP A 104 0.80 1.56 3.28
C TRP A 104 0.67 1.50 4.81
N ILE A 105 -0.42 2.10 5.32
CA ILE A 105 -0.72 2.08 6.77
C ILE A 105 -1.10 0.65 7.16
N GLY A 106 -0.38 0.08 8.12
CA GLY A 106 -0.82 -1.08 8.88
C GLY A 106 -0.53 -2.47 8.28
N ASP A 107 0.36 -2.59 7.30
CA ASP A 107 0.94 -3.91 6.97
C ASP A 107 2.14 -4.27 7.85
N GLN A 108 2.71 -3.30 8.56
CA GLN A 108 3.88 -3.51 9.42
C GLN A 108 3.46 -3.60 10.89
N GLN A 109 3.30 -4.82 11.38
CA GLN A 109 3.18 -5.07 12.82
C GLN A 109 4.58 -5.32 13.40
N ILE A 110 5.03 -4.45 14.31
CA ILE A 110 6.23 -4.72 15.11
C ILE A 110 5.97 -5.95 16.00
N ASN A 111 6.95 -6.82 16.17
CA ASN A 111 6.83 -7.94 17.12
C ASN A 111 6.44 -7.39 18.51
N PRO A 112 5.30 -7.80 19.10
CA PRO A 112 4.82 -7.23 20.35
C PRO A 112 5.78 -7.43 21.54
N VAL A 113 6.59 -8.49 21.54
CA VAL A 113 7.58 -8.74 22.60
C VAL A 113 8.69 -7.69 22.52
N LEU A 114 9.29 -7.52 21.35
CA LEU A 114 10.35 -6.52 21.13
C LEU A 114 9.84 -5.10 21.35
N LEU A 115 8.60 -4.80 20.93
CA LEU A 115 7.98 -3.51 21.17
C LEU A 115 7.85 -3.24 22.67
N ASN A 116 7.31 -4.19 23.44
CA ASN A 116 7.15 -4.03 24.88
C ASN A 116 8.50 -3.87 25.60
N GLU A 117 9.53 -4.61 25.18
CA GLU A 117 10.88 -4.45 25.71
C GLU A 117 11.44 -3.05 25.42
N ALA A 118 11.36 -2.59 24.17
CA ALA A 118 11.81 -1.25 23.79
C ALA A 118 11.08 -0.15 24.57
N LEU A 119 9.75 -0.22 24.65
CA LEU A 119 8.93 0.73 25.41
C LEU A 119 9.31 0.80 26.89
N ARG A 120 9.60 -0.35 27.51
CA ARG A 120 10.09 -0.42 28.89
C ARG A 120 11.47 0.21 29.06
N GLN A 121 12.39 -0.04 28.13
CA GLN A 121 13.75 0.52 28.20
C GLN A 121 13.74 2.05 28.16
N ILE A 122 12.84 2.65 27.37
CA ILE A 122 12.71 4.11 27.28
C ILE A 122 11.69 4.70 28.27
N ASN A 123 11.13 3.88 29.17
CA ASN A 123 10.07 4.27 30.11
C ASN A 123 8.89 5.01 29.45
N PHE A 124 8.51 4.59 28.24
CA PHE A 124 7.43 5.20 27.46
C PHE A 124 6.20 4.29 27.46
N GLN A 125 5.06 4.83 27.88
CA GLN A 125 3.79 4.10 27.92
C GLN A 125 2.78 4.77 26.97
N PRO A 126 2.71 4.33 25.71
CA PRO A 126 1.76 4.91 24.77
C PRO A 126 0.32 4.64 25.19
N THR A 127 -0.57 5.60 24.91
CA THR A 127 -2.00 5.55 25.26
C THR A 127 -2.90 5.29 24.04
N LEU A 128 -2.34 5.43 22.84
CA LEU A 128 -3.03 5.34 21.55
C LEU A 128 -2.10 4.77 20.48
N ASP A 129 -2.56 3.80 19.70
CA ASP A 129 -1.90 3.39 18.45
C ASP A 129 -2.45 4.23 17.27
N ALA A 130 -1.64 5.15 16.75
CA ALA A 130 -2.11 6.17 15.81
C ALA A 130 -2.28 5.67 14.37
N PHE A 131 -1.59 4.60 13.96
CA PHE A 131 -1.50 4.19 12.55
C PHE A 131 -1.63 2.67 12.39
N SER A 132 -2.79 2.11 12.76
CA SER A 132 -3.03 0.66 12.74
C SER A 132 -4.44 0.28 12.30
N HIS A 133 -4.64 -0.99 11.96
CA HIS A 133 -5.92 -1.64 11.73
C HIS A 133 -6.29 -2.53 12.91
N LYS A 134 -7.53 -3.03 12.91
CA LYS A 134 -8.01 -4.00 13.90
C LYS A 134 -7.08 -5.19 14.12
N THR A 135 -6.44 -5.68 13.07
CA THR A 135 -5.67 -6.93 13.05
C THR A 135 -4.22 -6.75 13.49
N ASN A 136 -3.64 -5.56 13.34
CA ASN A 136 -2.22 -5.32 13.59
C ASN A 136 -1.93 -4.25 14.66
N LYS A 137 -2.97 -3.73 15.32
CA LYS A 137 -2.83 -2.79 16.44
C LYS A 137 -1.97 -3.35 17.57
N GLN A 138 -1.15 -2.49 18.15
CA GLN A 138 -0.31 -2.77 19.31
C GLN A 138 -0.98 -2.39 20.62
N LEU A 139 -1.99 -1.49 20.56
CA LEU A 139 -2.75 -1.04 21.71
C LEU A 139 -4.25 -1.32 21.57
N LYS A 140 -4.96 -1.33 22.72
CA LYS A 140 -6.43 -1.47 22.73
C LYS A 140 -7.12 -0.29 22.05
N ARG A 141 -6.62 0.92 22.29
CA ARG A 141 -7.06 2.20 21.72
C ARG A 141 -6.24 2.46 20.46
N TYR A 142 -6.90 2.65 19.33
CA TYR A 142 -6.22 2.78 18.05
C TYR A 142 -7.02 3.60 17.03
N CYS A 143 -6.34 4.17 16.04
CA CYS A 143 -6.92 4.85 14.88
C CYS A 143 -6.65 4.03 13.61
N SER A 144 -7.66 3.85 12.75
CA SER A 144 -7.57 3.07 11.52
C SER A 144 -8.11 3.85 10.33
N PRO A 145 -7.40 3.92 9.19
CA PRO A 145 -7.91 4.59 7.98
C PRO A 145 -9.16 3.93 7.41
N GLN A 146 -9.45 2.67 7.79
CA GLN A 146 -10.67 1.97 7.42
C GLN A 146 -11.83 2.31 8.37
N GLU A 147 -13.05 2.18 7.87
CA GLU A 147 -14.24 2.31 8.70
C GLU A 147 -14.39 1.10 9.62
N GLU A 148 -13.88 1.23 10.85
CA GLU A 148 -13.94 0.19 11.86
C GLU A 148 -14.67 0.66 13.11
N ASN A 149 -15.68 -0.10 13.55
CA ASN A 149 -16.53 0.25 14.69
C ASN A 149 -15.79 0.47 16.03
N LYS A 150 -14.54 0.01 16.15
CA LYS A 150 -13.73 0.10 17.39
C LYS A 150 -12.56 1.08 17.28
N ALA A 151 -12.33 1.67 16.12
CA ALA A 151 -11.29 2.68 15.95
C ALA A 151 -11.77 4.02 16.54
N ILE A 152 -10.87 4.74 17.19
CA ILE A 152 -11.17 6.04 17.82
C ILE A 152 -11.40 7.12 16.76
N ALA A 153 -10.63 7.07 15.67
CA ALA A 153 -10.77 7.98 14.55
C ALA A 153 -10.24 7.32 13.27
N ARG A 154 -10.71 7.80 12.13
CA ARG A 154 -10.20 7.36 10.83
C ARG A 154 -8.79 7.88 10.53
N ASN A 155 -8.53 9.13 10.92
CA ASN A 155 -7.26 9.79 10.70
C ASN A 155 -6.72 10.30 12.04
N ALA A 156 -5.65 9.69 12.55
CA ALA A 156 -5.01 10.12 13.78
C ALA A 156 -4.43 11.55 13.71
N LEU A 157 -4.18 12.08 12.51
CA LEU A 157 -3.72 13.46 12.35
C LEU A 157 -4.83 14.49 12.67
N ASN A 158 -6.10 14.07 12.63
CA ASN A 158 -7.26 14.94 12.85
C ASN A 158 -7.70 15.04 14.31
N ILE A 159 -7.12 14.25 15.22
CA ILE A 159 -7.39 14.32 16.65
C ILE A 159 -6.26 15.09 17.37
N PRO A 160 -6.55 15.83 18.45
CA PRO A 160 -5.51 16.50 19.23
C PRO A 160 -4.63 15.46 19.95
N TRP A 161 -3.31 15.69 19.97
CA TRP A 161 -2.36 14.84 20.71
C TRP A 161 -1.91 15.44 22.06
N THR A 162 -2.39 16.63 22.42
CA THR A 162 -1.97 17.39 23.61
C THR A 162 -2.14 16.65 24.95
N SER A 163 -3.05 15.68 25.02
CA SER A 163 -3.32 14.88 26.23
C SER A 163 -3.11 13.38 26.01
N GLU A 164 -2.43 13.00 24.93
CA GLU A 164 -2.19 11.61 24.55
C GLU A 164 -0.70 11.37 24.32
N LEU A 165 -0.25 10.15 24.56
CA LEU A 165 1.07 9.68 24.15
C LEU A 165 0.87 8.70 23.00
N PRO A 166 0.75 9.18 21.75
CA PRO A 166 0.54 8.29 20.63
C PRO A 166 1.79 7.45 20.36
N PHE A 167 1.59 6.15 20.16
CA PHE A 167 2.55 5.30 19.48
C PHE A 167 2.51 5.62 17.98
N LEU A 168 3.62 6.16 17.47
CA LEU A 168 3.75 6.65 16.11
C LEU A 168 4.55 5.65 15.27
N HIS A 169 3.84 4.86 14.47
CA HIS A 169 4.42 4.01 13.43
C HIS A 169 3.75 4.28 12.07
N PRO A 170 3.88 5.52 11.53
CA PRO A 170 3.23 5.88 10.27
C PRO A 170 3.92 5.22 9.07
N PRO A 171 3.21 5.06 7.95
CA PRO A 171 3.85 4.80 6.67
C PRO A 171 4.78 5.95 6.29
N ILE A 172 5.76 5.63 5.45
CA ILE A 172 6.82 6.56 5.06
C ILE A 172 6.27 7.86 4.47
N GLY A 173 5.18 7.79 3.69
CA GLY A 173 4.53 8.95 3.07
C GLY A 173 3.88 9.93 4.05
N LEU A 174 3.64 9.52 5.31
CA LEU A 174 3.06 10.38 6.35
C LEU A 174 4.10 10.87 7.37
N PHE A 175 5.35 10.42 7.27
CA PHE A 175 6.39 10.68 8.26
C PHE A 175 6.58 12.19 8.54
N LEU A 176 6.69 13.01 7.48
CA LEU A 176 6.86 14.46 7.64
C LEU A 176 5.63 15.13 8.28
N LYS A 177 4.42 14.70 7.94
CA LYS A 177 3.18 15.24 8.53
C LYS A 177 3.07 14.89 10.00
N VAL A 178 3.50 13.67 10.38
CA VAL A 178 3.55 13.24 11.78
C VAL A 178 4.52 14.10 12.57
N ILE A 179 5.75 14.32 12.08
CA ILE A 179 6.72 15.19 12.76
C ILE A 179 6.15 16.60 12.97
N GLN A 180 5.59 17.20 11.91
CA GLN A 180 5.00 18.54 12.00
C GLN A 180 3.85 18.61 13.01
N LYS A 181 3.05 17.55 13.09
CA LYS A 181 1.96 17.46 14.06
C LYS A 181 2.48 17.26 15.49
N THR A 182 3.48 16.41 15.71
CA THR A 182 4.10 16.24 17.02
C THR A 182 4.64 17.56 17.55
N ILE A 183 5.36 18.33 16.72
CA ILE A 183 5.88 19.65 17.08
C ILE A 183 4.77 20.66 17.41
N ARG A 184 3.59 20.51 16.79
CA ARG A 184 2.46 21.42 16.99
C ARG A 184 1.68 21.11 18.28
N ASP A 185 1.51 19.82 18.57
CA ASP A 185 0.58 19.34 19.59
C ASP A 185 1.28 18.88 20.89
N GLN A 186 2.61 18.78 20.91
CA GLN A 186 3.44 18.46 22.09
C GLN A 186 4.51 19.53 22.29
#